data_AF-A0A7S3WA10-F1
#
_entry.id   AF-A0A7S3WA10-F1
#
_cell.length_a   1.000
_cell.length_b   1.000
_cell.length_c   1.000
_cell.angle_alpha   90.00
_cell.angle_beta   90.00
_cell.angle_gamma   90.00
#
_symmetry.space_group_name_H-M   'P 1'
#
loop_
_entity.id
_entity.type
_entity.pdbx_description
1 polymer ?
#
loop_
_entity_poly.entity_id
_entity_poly.type
_entity_poly.pdbx_seq_one_letter_code
_entity_poly.pdbx_strand_id
1 'polypeptide(L)'
;VGGEYCHEKKRYDHHQRGFNESFGGKFSTKLSACGLIYKHYGREVLTALHPALAQSTDKLEWVYEKVYADFVHALDAIDNGIEVTDGPVRWKDGTGLSARVARLNARWNEPEGGPTEDERFERASALCGEDFTGFV
;
A
#
# COMPACT_ATOMS: atom_id res chain seq x y z
N VAL A 1 8.94 -11.78 5.25
CA VAL A 1 9.14 -11.71 3.79
C VAL A 1 9.31 -13.13 3.26
N GLY A 2 8.39 -13.60 2.41
CA GLY A 2 8.23 -14.99 1.98
C GLY A 2 8.84 -15.35 0.62
N GLY A 3 9.38 -14.36 -0.12
CA GLY A 3 10.10 -14.53 -1.37
C GLY A 3 9.27 -15.05 -2.56
N GLU A 4 7.94 -14.86 -2.55
CA GLU A 4 7.05 -15.36 -3.61
C GLU A 4 5.85 -14.43 -3.82
N TYR A 5 5.61 -14.09 -5.09
CA TYR A 5 4.32 -13.58 -5.56
C TYR A 5 3.56 -14.70 -6.26
N CYS A 6 2.43 -15.10 -5.70
CA CYS A 6 1.52 -16.08 -6.27
C CYS A 6 0.09 -15.78 -5.77
N HIS A 7 -0.76 -15.28 -6.67
CA HIS A 7 -2.12 -14.88 -6.35
C HIS A 7 -2.98 -16.07 -5.92
N GLU A 8 -2.81 -17.22 -6.56
CA GLU A 8 -3.54 -18.46 -6.27
C GLU A 8 -3.30 -18.94 -4.84
N LYS A 9 -2.09 -18.72 -4.32
CA LYS A 9 -1.68 -19.03 -2.94
C LYS A 9 -1.87 -17.86 -1.97
N LYS A 10 -2.40 -16.71 -2.44
CA LYS A 10 -2.52 -15.46 -1.68
C LYS A 10 -1.19 -14.99 -1.08
N ARG A 11 -0.09 -15.15 -1.83
CA ARG A 11 1.24 -14.68 -1.45
C ARG A 11 1.57 -13.42 -2.27
N TYR A 12 1.77 -12.30 -1.60
CA TYR A 12 1.96 -10.99 -2.22
C TYR A 12 3.29 -10.38 -1.81
N ASP A 13 4.37 -11.14 -1.98
CA ASP A 13 5.71 -10.62 -1.75
C ASP A 13 6.33 -10.12 -3.05
N HIS A 14 7.17 -9.10 -2.94
CA HIS A 14 7.89 -8.47 -4.05
C HIS A 14 9.42 -8.62 -3.91
N HIS A 15 9.93 -9.13 -2.78
CA HIS A 15 11.38 -9.22 -2.50
C HIS A 15 12.13 -10.32 -3.27
N GLN A 16 11.43 -11.16 -4.03
CA GLN A 16 12.03 -12.21 -4.84
C GLN A 16 12.90 -11.64 -5.97
N ARG A 17 14.02 -12.31 -6.22
CA ARG A 17 14.96 -11.93 -7.28
C ARG A 17 14.24 -11.95 -8.64
N GLY A 18 14.41 -10.88 -9.41
CA GLY A 18 13.88 -10.76 -10.77
C GLY A 18 12.42 -10.29 -10.85
N PHE A 19 11.73 -10.05 -9.72
CA PHE A 19 10.40 -9.45 -9.77
C PHE A 19 10.47 -7.99 -10.18
N ASN A 20 9.75 -7.65 -11.25
CA ASN A 20 9.69 -6.33 -11.87
C ASN A 20 8.25 -5.98 -12.32
N GLU A 21 7.22 -6.55 -11.68
CA GLU A 21 5.86 -6.18 -12.03
C GLU A 21 5.56 -4.74 -11.61
N SER A 22 4.92 -4.00 -12.50
CA SER A 22 4.37 -2.67 -12.24
C SER A 22 2.88 -2.63 -12.54
N PHE A 23 2.21 -1.58 -12.09
CA PHE A 23 0.77 -1.42 -12.29
C PHE A 23 0.44 -1.03 -13.73
N GLY A 24 -0.44 -1.80 -14.37
CA GLY A 24 -1.01 -1.47 -15.69
C GLY A 24 -0.02 -1.23 -16.83
N GLY A 25 1.29 -1.52 -16.66
CA GLY A 25 2.35 -1.15 -17.60
C GLY A 25 2.57 0.35 -17.81
N LYS A 26 1.86 1.21 -17.07
CA LYS A 26 1.95 2.68 -17.18
C LYS A 26 2.95 3.28 -16.20
N PHE A 27 3.23 2.56 -15.12
CA PHE A 27 4.13 2.98 -14.05
C PHE A 27 5.45 2.21 -14.13
N SER A 28 6.57 2.87 -13.84
CA SER A 28 7.90 2.25 -13.75
C SER A 28 8.20 1.68 -12.35
N THR A 29 7.45 2.11 -11.34
CA THR A 29 7.60 1.64 -9.96
C THR A 29 7.16 0.19 -9.85
N LYS A 30 8.04 -0.63 -9.26
CA LYS A 30 7.76 -2.01 -8.89
C LYS A 30 6.67 -2.06 -7.81
N LEU A 31 5.72 -2.98 -7.93
CA LEU A 31 4.69 -3.17 -6.92
C LEU A 31 5.29 -3.65 -5.59
N SER A 32 4.84 -3.08 -4.48
CA SER A 32 4.99 -3.64 -3.13
C SER A 32 3.89 -4.67 -2.86
N ALA A 33 3.84 -5.23 -1.65
CA ALA A 33 2.70 -6.02 -1.20
C ALA A 33 1.36 -5.24 -1.30
N CYS A 34 1.37 -3.94 -1.01
CA CYS A 34 0.18 -3.09 -1.11
C CYS A 34 -0.32 -2.99 -2.56
N GLY A 35 0.57 -2.64 -3.50
CA GLY A 35 0.25 -2.56 -4.92
C GLY A 35 -0.18 -3.91 -5.52
N LEU A 36 0.43 -5.01 -5.09
CA LEU A 36 0.04 -6.37 -5.50
C LEU A 36 -1.37 -6.73 -5.03
N ILE A 37 -1.71 -6.45 -3.77
CA ILE A 37 -3.06 -6.67 -3.23
C ILE A 37 -4.06 -5.79 -3.97
N TYR A 38 -3.75 -4.51 -4.14
CA TYR A 38 -4.62 -3.57 -4.86
C TYR A 38 -4.85 -4.00 -6.32
N LYS A 39 -3.81 -4.51 -7.00
CA LYS A 39 -3.93 -5.02 -8.37
C LYS A 39 -5.01 -6.10 -8.52
N HIS A 40 -5.15 -6.98 -7.54
CA HIS A 40 -6.10 -8.10 -7.58
C HIS A 40 -7.45 -7.75 -6.99
N TYR A 41 -7.49 -6.98 -5.91
CA TYR A 41 -8.71 -6.77 -5.12
C TYR A 41 -9.21 -5.33 -5.13
N GLY A 42 -8.48 -4.38 -5.72
CA GLY A 42 -8.83 -2.95 -5.67
C GLY A 42 -10.22 -2.67 -6.24
N ARG A 43 -10.60 -3.34 -7.34
CA ARG A 43 -11.95 -3.24 -7.93
C ARG A 43 -13.03 -3.75 -6.97
N GLU A 44 -12.81 -4.92 -6.37
CA GLU A 44 -13.74 -5.52 -5.40
C GLU A 44 -13.95 -4.58 -4.21
N VAL A 45 -12.86 -4.09 -3.62
CA VAL A 45 -12.89 -3.14 -2.49
C VAL A 45 -13.63 -1.85 -2.87
N LEU A 46 -13.32 -1.25 -4.04
CA LEU A 46 -13.99 -0.04 -4.50
C LEU A 46 -15.49 -0.26 -4.70
N THR A 47 -15.90 -1.40 -5.26
CA THR A 47 -17.33 -1.72 -5.40
C THR A 47 -18.01 -2.03 -4.07
N ALA A 48 -17.29 -2.58 -3.10
CA ALA A 48 -17.82 -2.81 -1.75
C ALA A 48 -18.05 -1.49 -0.99
N LEU A 49 -17.14 -0.51 -1.14
CA LEU A 49 -17.27 0.81 -0.53
C LEU A 49 -18.26 1.70 -1.28
N HIS A 50 -18.32 1.61 -2.61
CA HIS A 50 -19.19 2.39 -3.47
C HIS A 50 -19.95 1.50 -4.47
N PRO A 51 -21.06 0.85 -4.05
CA PRO A 51 -21.80 -0.11 -4.87
C PRO A 51 -22.30 0.43 -6.22
N ALA A 52 -22.49 1.75 -6.34
CA ALA A 52 -22.88 2.39 -7.59
C ALA A 52 -21.83 2.23 -8.72
N LEU A 53 -20.54 2.04 -8.39
CA LEU A 53 -19.49 1.82 -9.37
C LEU A 53 -19.66 0.49 -10.13
N ALA A 54 -20.30 -0.51 -9.53
CA ALA A 54 -20.59 -1.79 -10.19
C ALA A 54 -21.51 -1.65 -11.40
N GLN A 55 -22.22 -0.52 -11.54
CA GLN A 55 -23.12 -0.24 -12.66
C GLN A 55 -22.40 0.33 -13.89
N SER A 56 -21.11 0.68 -13.79
CA SER A 56 -20.36 1.29 -14.88
C SER A 56 -18.89 0.89 -14.84
N THR A 57 -18.52 -0.04 -15.73
CA THR A 57 -17.13 -0.50 -15.90
C THR A 57 -16.17 0.66 -16.14
N ASP A 58 -16.51 1.60 -17.02
CA ASP A 58 -15.63 2.73 -17.34
C ASP A 58 -15.35 3.63 -16.13
N LYS A 59 -16.37 3.89 -15.29
CA LYS A 59 -16.19 4.66 -14.06
C LYS A 59 -15.36 3.88 -13.04
N LEU A 60 -15.61 2.58 -12.89
CA LEU A 60 -14.84 1.73 -11.99
C LEU A 60 -13.36 1.69 -12.39
N GLU A 61 -13.06 1.49 -13.67
CA GLU A 61 -11.68 1.48 -14.16
C GLU A 61 -11.00 2.84 -13.97
N TRP A 62 -11.71 3.94 -14.24
CA TRP A 62 -11.18 5.27 -14.02
C TRP A 62 -10.83 5.51 -12.53
N VAL A 63 -11.74 5.18 -11.61
CA VAL A 63 -11.48 5.30 -10.15
C VAL A 63 -10.34 4.36 -9.74
N TYR A 64 -10.33 3.13 -10.23
CA TYR A 64 -9.30 2.14 -9.92
C TYR A 64 -7.90 2.61 -10.33
N GLU A 65 -7.75 3.18 -11.53
CA GLU A 65 -6.47 3.75 -11.95
C GLU A 65 -6.12 5.02 -11.15
N LYS A 66 -7.11 5.86 -10.84
CA LYS A 66 -6.90 7.12 -10.12
C LYS A 66 -6.45 6.89 -8.68
N VAL A 67 -7.08 5.94 -7.98
CA VAL A 67 -6.71 5.57 -6.60
C VAL A 67 -5.33 4.91 -6.57
N TYR A 68 -4.98 4.09 -7.57
CA TYR A 68 -3.59 3.64 -7.66
C TYR A 68 -2.62 4.81 -7.80
N ALA A 69 -2.84 5.69 -8.80
CA ALA A 69 -1.94 6.77 -9.13
C ALA A 69 -1.71 7.76 -7.98
N ASP A 70 -2.77 8.09 -7.24
CA ASP A 70 -2.74 9.16 -6.24
C ASP A 70 -2.45 8.65 -4.82
N PHE A 71 -2.73 7.37 -4.53
CA PHE A 71 -2.60 6.81 -3.18
C PHE A 71 -1.61 5.64 -3.13
N VAL A 72 -1.89 4.56 -3.86
CA VAL A 72 -1.13 3.29 -3.74
C VAL A 72 0.28 3.42 -4.31
N HIS A 73 0.46 4.17 -5.39
CA HIS A 73 1.75 4.32 -6.08
C HIS A 73 2.83 4.92 -5.17
N ALA A 74 2.47 5.88 -4.32
CA ALA A 74 3.40 6.44 -3.33
C ALA A 74 3.84 5.39 -2.29
N LEU A 75 2.94 4.51 -1.87
CA LEU A 75 3.26 3.42 -0.93
C LEU A 75 4.20 2.40 -1.58
N ASP A 76 3.94 2.02 -2.84
CA ASP A 76 4.85 1.18 -3.62
C ASP A 76 6.24 1.81 -3.75
N ALA A 77 6.31 3.11 -4.07
CA ALA A 77 7.57 3.81 -4.22
C ALA A 77 8.38 3.83 -2.91
N ILE A 78 7.74 4.19 -1.78
CA ILE A 78 8.37 4.25 -0.46
C ILE A 78 8.93 2.87 -0.05
N ASP A 79 8.14 1.81 -0.23
CA ASP A 79 8.53 0.45 0.12
C ASP A 79 9.69 -0.07 -0.75
N ASN A 80 9.77 0.37 -2.00
CA ASN A 80 10.91 0.08 -2.88
C ASN A 80 12.09 1.08 -2.71
N GLY A 81 12.03 2.00 -1.75
CA GLY A 81 13.09 2.97 -1.47
C GLY A 81 13.28 4.03 -2.56
N ILE A 82 12.24 4.32 -3.33
CA ILE A 82 12.26 5.32 -4.41
C ILE A 82 11.85 6.68 -3.83
N GLU A 83 12.70 7.68 -4.04
CA GLU A 83 12.42 9.06 -3.63
C GLU A 83 11.46 9.75 -4.61
N VAL A 84 10.79 10.82 -4.15
CA VAL A 84 9.83 11.59 -4.97
C VAL A 84 10.48 12.30 -6.17
N THR A 85 11.80 12.37 -6.21
CA THR A 85 12.57 13.05 -7.26
C THR A 85 13.93 12.38 -7.47
N ASP A 86 14.44 12.41 -8.70
CA ASP A 86 15.81 12.00 -9.03
C ASP A 86 16.88 13.02 -8.59
N GLY A 87 16.47 14.19 -8.11
CA GLY A 87 17.35 15.26 -7.63
C GLY A 87 17.55 15.26 -6.11
N PRO A 88 18.24 16.28 -5.57
CA PRO A 88 18.42 16.42 -4.12
C PRO A 88 17.08 16.58 -3.39
N VAL A 89 16.81 15.66 -2.46
CA VAL A 89 15.67 15.74 -1.53
C VAL A 89 15.93 16.84 -0.51
N ARG A 90 15.12 17.90 -0.54
CA ARG A 90 15.29 19.07 0.34
C ARG A 90 14.72 18.88 1.74
N TRP A 91 13.74 17.99 1.87
CA TRP A 91 13.06 17.68 3.13
C TRP A 91 12.41 16.29 3.02
N LYS A 92 12.16 15.65 4.16
CA LYS A 92 11.46 14.37 4.23
C LYS A 92 10.11 14.56 4.92
N ASP A 93 9.06 13.99 4.35
CA ASP A 93 7.74 13.98 4.98
C ASP A 93 7.69 12.91 6.08
N GLY A 94 7.52 13.34 7.33
CA GLY A 94 7.29 12.45 8.48
C GLY A 94 5.82 12.26 8.84
N THR A 95 4.90 12.87 8.07
CA THR A 95 3.47 12.94 8.40
C THR A 95 2.61 11.94 7.63
N GLY A 96 3.06 11.46 6.47
CA GLY A 96 2.33 10.48 5.65
C GLY A 96 2.09 9.11 6.30
N LEU A 97 1.23 8.31 5.65
CA LEU A 97 0.75 7.01 6.14
C LEU A 97 1.89 6.05 6.53
N SER A 98 2.90 5.88 5.66
CA SER A 98 4.05 5.01 5.96
C SER A 98 4.77 5.42 7.25
N ALA A 99 4.98 6.72 7.46
CA ALA A 99 5.60 7.23 8.68
C ALA A 99 4.69 7.06 9.92
N ARG A 100 3.37 7.18 9.77
CA ARG A 100 2.39 6.93 10.84
C ARG A 100 2.38 5.46 11.24
N VAL A 101 2.37 4.54 10.28
CA VAL A 101 2.46 3.09 10.52
C VAL A 101 3.77 2.74 11.21
N ALA A 102 4.89 3.29 10.74
CA ALA A 102 6.20 3.03 11.35
C ALA A 102 6.27 3.42 12.84
N ARG A 103 5.52 4.43 13.27
CA ARG A 103 5.46 4.86 14.69
C ARG A 103 4.71 3.88 15.60
N LEU A 104 3.97 2.93 15.05
CA LEU A 104 3.26 1.90 15.82
C LEU A 104 4.18 0.73 16.21
N ASN A 105 5.32 0.58 15.56
CA ASN A 105 6.33 -0.41 15.93
C ASN A 105 6.85 -0.18 17.36
N ALA A 106 7.28 -1.27 17.99
CA ALA A 106 7.97 -1.21 19.28
C ALA A 106 9.22 -0.32 19.19
N ARG A 107 9.43 0.51 20.20
CA ARG A 107 10.66 1.32 20.29
C ARG A 107 11.71 0.53 21.03
N TRP A 108 12.97 0.67 20.61
CA TRP A 108 14.10 0.02 21.28
C TRP A 108 14.24 0.38 22.77
N ASN A 109 13.65 1.50 23.21
CA ASN A 109 13.69 2.01 24.58
C ASN A 109 12.33 2.03 25.28
N GLU A 110 11.37 1.23 24.82
CA GLU A 110 10.07 1.17 25.49
C GLU A 110 10.13 0.41 26.82
N PRO A 111 9.37 0.86 27.84
CA PRO A 111 9.24 0.10 29.08
C PRO A 111 8.60 -1.27 28.85
N GLU A 112 8.93 -2.24 29.72
CA GLU A 112 8.26 -3.54 29.72
C GLU A 112 6.75 -3.41 29.97
N GLY A 113 5.97 -4.35 29.41
CA GLY A 113 4.50 -4.38 29.56
C GLY A 113 3.73 -3.52 28.57
N GLY A 114 4.37 -3.09 27.47
CA GLY A 114 3.70 -2.42 26.36
C GLY A 114 2.83 -3.35 25.51
N PRO A 115 2.11 -2.79 24.50
CA PRO A 115 1.29 -3.57 23.59
C PRO A 115 2.10 -4.62 22.83
N THR A 116 1.49 -5.77 22.55
CA THR A 116 2.10 -6.84 21.75
C THR A 116 2.28 -6.40 20.29
N GLU A 117 3.10 -7.13 19.53
CA GLU A 117 3.24 -6.90 18.08
C GLU A 117 1.90 -7.06 17.35
N ASP A 118 1.08 -8.03 17.72
CA ASP A 118 -0.25 -8.24 17.15
C ASP A 118 -1.18 -7.05 17.43
N GLU A 119 -1.20 -6.53 18.67
CA GLU A 119 -2.02 -5.35 19.00
C GLU A 119 -1.59 -4.10 18.20
N ARG A 120 -0.29 -3.96 17.95
CA ARG A 120 0.27 -2.87 17.13
C ARG A 120 -0.08 -3.07 15.67
N PHE A 121 -0.02 -4.30 15.17
CA PHE A 121 -0.42 -4.66 13.82
C PHE A 121 -1.90 -4.34 13.58
N GLU A 122 -2.79 -4.72 14.50
CA GLU A 122 -4.22 -4.40 14.38
C GLU A 122 -4.47 -2.88 14.35
N ARG A 123 -3.76 -2.11 15.17
CA ARG A 123 -3.81 -0.64 15.10
C ARG A 123 -3.31 -0.08 13.77
N ALA A 124 -2.24 -0.66 13.22
CA ALA A 124 -1.70 -0.26 11.92
C ALA A 124 -2.66 -0.61 10.78
N SER A 125 -3.28 -1.78 10.84
CA SER A 125 -4.29 -2.25 9.89
C SER A 125 -5.51 -1.31 9.88
N ALA A 126 -6.03 -0.98 11.07
CA ALA A 126 -7.14 -0.03 11.21
C ALA A 126 -6.78 1.35 10.66
N LEU A 127 -5.61 1.88 11.00
CA LEU A 127 -5.08 3.15 10.50
C LEU A 127 -5.01 3.19 8.96
N CYS A 128 -4.49 2.13 8.33
CA CYS A 128 -4.43 2.02 6.87
C CYS A 128 -5.83 1.98 6.24
N GLY A 129 -6.77 1.25 6.87
CA GLY A 129 -8.15 1.18 6.44
C GLY A 129 -8.89 2.52 6.52
N GLU A 130 -8.67 3.28 7.59
CA GLU A 130 -9.22 4.64 7.77
C GLU A 130 -8.70 5.60 6.70
N ASP A 131 -7.38 5.64 6.48
CA ASP A 131 -6.77 6.50 5.47
C ASP A 131 -7.25 6.14 4.05
N PHE A 132 -7.33 4.84 3.73
CA PHE A 132 -7.84 4.40 2.42
C PHE A 132 -9.32 4.77 2.23
N THR A 133 -10.17 4.48 3.21
CA THR A 133 -11.62 4.77 3.14
C THR A 133 -11.91 6.27 3.11
N GLY A 134 -11.10 7.08 3.80
CA GLY A 134 -11.22 8.54 3.74
C GLY A 134 -10.69 9.16 2.44
N PHE A 135 -9.85 8.43 1.71
CA PHE A 135 -9.31 8.87 0.42
C PHE A 135 -10.27 8.56 -0.75
N VAL A 136 -10.91 7.39 -0.75
CA VAL A 136 -11.75 6.90 -1.85
C VAL A 136 -13.18 7.43 -1.85
#